data_AF-A0A498GJM8-F1
#
_entry.id   AF-A0A498GJM8-F1
#
_cell.length_a   1.000
_cell.length_b   1.000
_cell.length_c   1.000
_cell.angle_alpha   90.00
_cell.angle_beta   90.00
_cell.angle_gamma   90.00
#
_symmetry.space_group_name_H-M   'P 1'
#
loop_
_entity.id
_entity.type
_entity.pdbx_description
1 polymer ?
#
loop_
_entity_poly.entity_id
_entity_poly.type
_entity_poly.pdbx_seq_one_letter_code
_entity_poly.pdbx_strand_id
1 'polypeptide(L)'
;MELTEPLQFDHEDRRDIYEYVESHGSVEPRAARSALQMDPRPFGHHVAILKRDGVLEEIDGELRVAYNDTVEEEFEADDIEFTIRQARQEDLTGLVGAIRAAIGGGEYVDAETVADVVDSEGVLLRHNELESRIFFVACINDDVVGWVHLKHPEVEKLSHTAELTLGVLERYRGHGIGSQLLARGTEWAASNGYEKLYNSVPSTNGDAIDFLEGHGWDTEAVREDHYKFGDEYADEVMMEIDL
;
A
#
# COMPACT_ATOMS: atom_id res chain seq x y z
N MET A 1 11.04 19.74 -3.54
CA MET A 1 12.14 18.92 -2.99
C MET A 1 12.13 17.68 -3.84
N GLU A 2 13.28 17.31 -4.41
CA GLU A 2 13.37 16.42 -5.57
C GLU A 2 12.70 15.07 -5.31
N LEU A 3 11.88 14.70 -6.30
CA LEU A 3 11.09 13.49 -6.42
C LEU A 3 11.99 12.27 -6.19
N THR A 4 11.41 11.16 -5.73
CA THR A 4 12.02 9.84 -5.80
C THR A 4 12.43 9.56 -7.24
N GLU A 5 13.65 9.95 -7.60
CA GLU A 5 14.30 9.46 -8.80
C GLU A 5 14.32 7.93 -8.69
N PRO A 6 14.02 7.19 -9.77
CA PRO A 6 14.12 5.74 -9.74
C PRO A 6 15.51 5.38 -9.21
N LEU A 7 15.57 4.54 -8.17
CA LEU A 7 16.81 4.12 -7.53
C LEU A 7 17.80 3.64 -8.61
N GLN A 8 18.78 4.49 -8.93
CA GLN A 8 19.75 4.17 -9.97
C GLN A 8 20.84 3.29 -9.35
N PHE A 9 20.78 2.00 -9.67
CA PHE A 9 21.84 1.09 -9.30
C PHE A 9 22.99 1.17 -10.31
N ASP A 10 24.17 1.50 -9.81
CA ASP A 10 25.43 1.49 -10.54
C ASP A 10 26.00 0.06 -10.73
N HIS A 11 25.30 -0.99 -10.27
CA HIS A 11 25.70 -2.40 -10.42
C HIS A 11 24.53 -3.37 -10.33
N GLU A 12 24.53 -4.40 -11.19
CA GLU A 12 23.50 -5.44 -11.29
C GLU A 12 23.27 -6.17 -9.96
N ASP A 13 24.31 -6.73 -9.35
CA ASP A 13 24.22 -7.36 -8.01
C ASP A 13 23.56 -6.50 -6.91
N ARG A 14 23.71 -5.17 -6.95
CA ARG A 14 23.04 -4.29 -5.96
C ARG A 14 21.55 -4.19 -6.23
N ARG A 15 21.17 -4.09 -7.51
CA ARG A 15 19.78 -4.12 -7.95
C ARG A 15 19.15 -5.46 -7.59
N ASP A 16 19.81 -6.58 -7.89
CA ASP A 16 19.27 -7.92 -7.62
C ASP A 16 19.09 -8.16 -6.11
N ILE A 17 20.02 -7.68 -5.27
CA ILE A 17 19.86 -7.72 -3.81
C ILE A 17 18.68 -6.84 -3.36
N TYR A 18 18.57 -5.63 -3.89
CA TYR A 18 17.47 -4.73 -3.57
C TYR A 18 16.12 -5.35 -3.96
N GLU A 19 15.95 -5.76 -5.21
CA GLU A 19 14.72 -6.38 -5.74
C GLU A 19 14.36 -7.65 -4.96
N TYR A 20 15.36 -8.45 -4.55
CA TYR A 20 15.12 -9.62 -3.72
C TYR A 20 14.61 -9.24 -2.33
N VAL A 21 15.25 -8.28 -1.65
CA VAL A 21 14.82 -7.82 -0.32
C VAL A 21 13.44 -7.17 -0.40
N GLU A 22 13.21 -6.34 -1.41
CA GLU A 22 11.96 -5.65 -1.67
C GLU A 22 10.80 -6.62 -1.92
N SER A 23 10.99 -7.61 -2.79
CA SER A 23 9.98 -8.62 -3.11
C SER A 23 9.62 -9.55 -1.93
N HIS A 24 10.47 -9.60 -0.91
CA HIS A 24 10.30 -10.45 0.28
C HIS A 24 10.09 -9.64 1.56
N GLY A 25 10.06 -8.30 1.49
CA GLY A 25 9.85 -7.36 2.61
C GLY A 25 10.98 -7.32 3.65
N SER A 26 11.23 -8.46 4.31
CA SER A 26 12.29 -8.64 5.31
C SER A 26 12.95 -9.99 5.13
N VAL A 27 14.28 -10.01 5.02
CA VAL A 27 15.03 -11.24 4.71
C VAL A 27 16.29 -11.39 5.53
N GLU A 28 16.52 -12.58 6.09
CA GLU A 28 17.82 -12.90 6.65
C GLU A 28 18.92 -12.77 5.56
N PRO A 29 20.05 -12.08 5.83
CA PRO A 29 21.12 -11.89 4.84
C PRO A 29 21.63 -13.21 4.24
N ARG A 30 21.61 -14.31 5.01
CA ARG A 30 22.01 -15.63 4.54
C ARG A 30 21.02 -16.22 3.54
N ALA A 31 19.73 -16.01 3.75
CA ALA A 31 18.67 -16.48 2.87
C ALA A 31 18.76 -15.76 1.52
N ALA A 32 18.84 -14.43 1.54
CA ALA A 32 19.00 -13.60 0.34
C ALA A 32 20.24 -13.99 -0.48
N ARG A 33 21.40 -14.10 0.18
CA ARG A 33 22.63 -14.55 -0.46
C ARG A 33 22.47 -15.92 -1.13
N SER A 34 21.81 -16.86 -0.45
CA SER A 34 21.63 -18.22 -0.96
C SER A 34 20.69 -18.25 -2.16
N ALA A 35 19.61 -17.46 -2.14
CA ALA A 35 18.64 -17.38 -3.23
C ALA A 35 19.26 -16.74 -4.49
N LEU A 36 20.04 -15.68 -4.30
CA LEU A 36 20.76 -14.99 -5.38
C LEU A 36 22.04 -15.73 -5.83
N GLN A 37 22.36 -16.87 -5.21
CA GLN A 37 23.56 -17.67 -5.52
C GLN A 37 24.86 -16.88 -5.48
N MET A 38 24.96 -15.90 -4.58
CA MET A 38 26.11 -15.01 -4.48
C MET A 38 27.17 -15.53 -3.51
N ASP A 39 28.44 -15.24 -3.81
CA ASP A 39 29.53 -15.52 -2.89
C ASP A 39 29.44 -14.64 -1.62
N PRO A 40 29.88 -15.13 -0.44
CA PRO A 40 29.74 -14.40 0.82
C PRO A 40 30.45 -13.03 0.86
N ARG A 41 31.59 -12.91 0.18
CA ARG A 41 32.38 -11.66 0.17
C ARG A 41 31.76 -10.58 -0.73
N PRO A 42 31.44 -10.86 -2.01
CA PRO A 42 30.70 -9.92 -2.86
C PRO A 42 29.35 -9.50 -2.25
N PHE A 43 28.54 -10.45 -1.79
CA PHE A 43 27.24 -10.15 -1.17
C PHE A 43 27.38 -9.16 0.00
N GLY A 44 28.30 -9.44 0.94
CA GLY A 44 28.54 -8.55 2.07
C GLY A 44 29.03 -7.15 1.66
N HIS A 45 29.79 -7.05 0.56
CA HIS A 45 30.24 -5.78 0.02
C HIS A 45 29.08 -4.96 -0.57
N HIS A 46 28.21 -5.57 -1.38
CA HIS A 46 27.05 -4.90 -1.97
C HIS A 46 26.03 -4.48 -0.90
N VAL A 47 25.71 -5.36 0.06
CA VAL A 47 24.83 -5.03 1.20
C VAL A 47 25.39 -3.87 2.02
N ALA A 48 26.70 -3.83 2.30
CA ALA A 48 27.30 -2.72 3.03
C ALA A 48 27.17 -1.38 2.30
N ILE A 49 27.28 -1.37 0.96
CA ILE A 49 27.07 -0.18 0.14
C ILE A 49 25.60 0.24 0.19
N LEU A 50 24.68 -0.70 -0.06
CA LEU A 50 23.24 -0.43 0.00
C LEU A 50 22.80 0.13 1.36
N LYS A 51 23.37 -0.38 2.45
CA LYS A 51 23.14 0.15 3.80
C LYS A 51 23.73 1.54 4.02
N ARG A 52 24.95 1.77 3.51
CA ARG A 52 25.62 3.07 3.61
C ARG A 52 24.86 4.16 2.84
N ASP A 53 24.30 3.79 1.69
CA ASP A 53 23.61 4.69 0.79
C ASP A 53 22.13 4.85 1.16
N GLY A 54 21.69 4.21 2.26
CA GLY A 54 20.32 4.33 2.78
C GLY A 54 19.26 3.63 1.92
N VAL A 55 19.68 2.63 1.14
CA VAL A 55 18.80 1.82 0.27
C VAL A 55 18.29 0.59 0.99
N LEU A 56 19.12 -0.02 1.84
CA LEU A 56 18.71 -1.10 2.74
C LEU A 56 19.01 -0.72 4.19
N GLU A 57 18.25 -1.27 5.12
CA GLU A 57 18.56 -1.26 6.54
C GLU A 57 18.59 -2.69 7.09
N GLU A 58 19.13 -2.87 8.29
CA GLU A 58 19.15 -4.16 8.97
C GLU A 58 18.54 -3.99 10.35
N ILE A 59 17.39 -4.63 10.58
CA ILE A 59 16.62 -4.58 11.82
C ILE A 59 16.43 -6.01 12.28
N ASP A 60 16.74 -6.29 13.55
CA ASP A 60 16.65 -7.63 14.16
C ASP A 60 17.37 -8.75 13.38
N GLY A 61 18.43 -8.38 12.65
CA GLY A 61 19.25 -9.31 11.85
C GLY A 61 18.68 -9.62 10.45
N GLU A 62 17.62 -8.93 10.04
CA GLU A 62 17.01 -9.06 8.71
C GLU A 62 17.25 -7.79 7.89
N LEU A 63 17.53 -7.94 6.59
CA LEU A 63 17.61 -6.86 5.62
C LEU A 63 16.21 -6.44 5.21
N ARG A 64 15.98 -5.13 5.15
CA ARG A 64 14.76 -4.49 4.66
C ARG A 64 15.13 -3.32 3.77
N VAL A 65 14.26 -2.94 2.84
CA VAL A 65 14.46 -1.70 2.09
C VAL A 65 14.33 -0.51 3.03
N ALA A 66 15.33 0.36 3.03
CA ALA A 66 15.31 1.61 3.78
C ALA A 66 14.53 2.63 2.95
N TYR A 67 13.24 2.80 3.26
CA TYR A 67 12.42 3.79 2.58
C TYR A 67 12.57 5.17 3.24
N ASN A 68 13.01 6.14 2.44
CA ASN A 68 13.13 7.55 2.83
C ASN A 68 11.84 8.37 2.64
N ASP A 69 10.68 7.73 2.37
CA ASP A 69 9.39 8.43 2.50
C ASP A 69 8.94 8.37 3.98
N THR A 70 9.86 8.84 4.83
CA THR A 70 9.72 8.99 6.28
C THR A 70 8.90 10.22 6.66
N VAL A 71 8.17 10.79 5.69
CA VAL A 71 7.26 11.91 5.95
C VAL A 71 6.07 11.36 6.72
N GLU A 72 6.26 11.31 8.04
CA GLU A 72 5.20 11.19 9.00
C GLU A 72 4.52 12.56 9.08
N GLU A 73 3.26 12.62 8.68
CA GLU A 73 2.46 13.83 8.80
C GLU A 73 1.55 13.69 10.00
N GLU A 74 1.71 14.59 10.96
CA GLU A 74 0.88 14.67 12.14
C GLU A 74 -0.34 15.56 11.86
N PHE A 75 -1.51 15.06 12.26
CA PHE A 75 -2.79 15.74 12.11
C PHE A 75 -3.51 15.79 13.45
N GLU A 76 -4.23 16.89 13.68
CA GLU A 76 -5.09 17.08 14.84
C GLU A 76 -6.49 17.43 14.35
N ALA A 77 -7.49 16.63 14.71
CA ALA A 77 -8.89 16.87 14.38
C ALA A 77 -9.81 16.36 15.50
N ASP A 78 -10.72 17.23 15.96
CA ASP A 78 -11.78 16.89 16.94
C ASP A 78 -11.26 16.06 18.14
N ASP A 79 -10.22 16.57 18.81
CA ASP A 79 -9.55 15.98 19.98
C ASP A 79 -8.79 14.66 19.71
N ILE A 80 -8.58 14.30 18.44
CA ILE A 80 -7.77 13.16 18.02
C ILE A 80 -6.50 13.65 17.34
N GLU A 81 -5.36 13.21 17.86
CA GLU A 81 -4.06 13.31 17.20
C GLU A 81 -3.78 11.98 16.49
N PHE A 82 -3.45 12.06 15.20
CA PHE A 82 -3.10 10.90 14.40
C PHE A 82 -1.96 11.22 13.44
N THR A 83 -1.24 10.18 13.03
CA THR A 83 -0.14 10.29 12.08
C THR A 83 -0.49 9.51 10.82
N ILE A 84 -0.17 10.04 9.64
CA ILE A 84 -0.17 9.28 8.40
C ILE A 84 1.25 9.07 7.91
N ARG A 85 1.57 7.83 7.56
CA ARG A 85 2.89 7.44 7.06
C ARG A 85 2.81 6.19 6.18
N GLN A 86 3.88 5.91 5.44
CA GLN A 86 4.00 4.62 4.75
C GLN A 86 3.97 3.48 5.77
N ALA A 87 3.29 2.39 5.41
CA ALA A 87 3.21 1.20 6.25
C ALA A 87 4.58 0.52 6.33
N ARG A 88 4.92 0.09 7.54
CA ARG A 88 6.12 -0.67 7.87
C ARG A 88 5.73 -2.11 8.13
N GLN A 89 6.69 -3.02 7.97
CA GLN A 89 6.43 -4.46 8.19
C GLN A 89 5.86 -4.77 9.60
N GLU A 90 6.20 -3.97 10.61
CA GLU A 90 5.63 -4.06 11.96
C GLU A 90 4.13 -3.75 12.04
N ASP A 91 3.60 -2.97 11.09
CA ASP A 91 2.18 -2.65 11.01
C ASP A 91 1.33 -3.80 10.47
N LEU A 92 1.94 -4.86 9.90
CA LEU A 92 1.24 -5.93 9.18
C LEU A 92 0.04 -6.47 9.95
N THR A 93 0.26 -6.85 11.22
CA THR A 93 -0.81 -7.40 12.07
C THR A 93 -1.89 -6.35 12.38
N GLY A 94 -1.49 -5.11 12.66
CA GLY A 94 -2.41 -4.00 12.93
C GLY A 94 -3.25 -3.65 11.71
N LEU A 95 -2.63 -3.57 10.53
CA LEU A 95 -3.28 -3.31 9.25
C LEU A 95 -4.29 -4.40 8.90
N VAL A 96 -3.90 -5.68 8.92
CA VAL A 96 -4.83 -6.80 8.64
C VAL A 96 -6.02 -6.77 9.61
N GLY A 97 -5.77 -6.47 10.89
CA GLY A 97 -6.82 -6.27 11.89
C GLY A 97 -7.75 -5.10 11.55
N ALA A 98 -7.18 -3.96 11.16
CA ALA A 98 -7.93 -2.77 10.79
C ALA A 98 -8.80 -3.00 9.56
N ILE A 99 -8.25 -3.64 8.53
CA ILE A 99 -8.97 -3.99 7.30
C ILE A 99 -10.19 -4.86 7.63
N ARG A 100 -9.97 -5.99 8.31
CA ARG A 100 -11.05 -6.92 8.69
C ARG A 100 -12.12 -6.26 9.55
N ALA A 101 -11.74 -5.36 10.46
CA ALA A 101 -12.69 -4.66 11.32
C ALA A 101 -13.51 -3.59 10.59
N ALA A 102 -12.90 -2.87 9.65
CA ALA A 102 -13.58 -1.79 8.93
C ALA A 102 -14.52 -2.27 7.81
N ILE A 103 -14.29 -3.47 7.27
CA ILE A 103 -15.18 -4.14 6.30
C ILE A 103 -16.51 -4.56 6.95
N GLY A 104 -16.56 -4.74 8.28
CA GLY A 104 -17.75 -5.28 8.93
C GLY A 104 -18.10 -6.66 8.38
N GLY A 105 -19.39 -7.01 8.33
CA GLY A 105 -19.90 -8.34 7.95
C GLY A 105 -19.64 -8.86 6.52
N GLY A 106 -18.57 -8.41 5.84
CA GLY A 106 -18.08 -9.02 4.60
C GLY A 106 -18.57 -8.38 3.30
N GLU A 107 -19.02 -7.13 3.31
CA GLU A 107 -19.58 -6.51 2.10
C GLU A 107 -18.52 -5.81 1.22
N TYR A 108 -17.40 -5.33 1.77
CA TYR A 108 -16.35 -4.67 0.98
C TYR A 108 -15.30 -5.67 0.47
N VAL A 109 -15.64 -6.34 -0.65
CA VAL A 109 -14.94 -7.50 -1.22
C VAL A 109 -13.47 -7.23 -1.59
N ASP A 110 -13.17 -6.07 -2.16
CA ASP A 110 -11.80 -5.77 -2.59
C ASP A 110 -10.87 -5.54 -1.40
N ALA A 111 -11.35 -4.90 -0.32
CA ALA A 111 -10.57 -4.79 0.91
C ALA A 111 -10.40 -6.15 1.62
N GLU A 112 -11.39 -7.04 1.57
CA GLU A 112 -11.25 -8.40 2.11
C GLU A 112 -10.16 -9.17 1.37
N THR A 113 -10.16 -9.06 0.04
CA THR A 113 -9.12 -9.63 -0.82
C THR A 113 -7.74 -9.05 -0.48
N VAL A 114 -7.64 -7.74 -0.24
CA VAL A 114 -6.39 -7.10 0.19
C VAL A 114 -5.89 -7.69 1.51
N ALA A 115 -6.75 -7.83 2.52
CA ALA A 115 -6.37 -8.43 3.80
C ALA A 115 -5.88 -9.87 3.64
N ASP A 116 -6.58 -10.69 2.86
CA ASP A 116 -6.22 -12.10 2.68
C ASP A 116 -4.91 -12.28 1.91
N VAL A 117 -4.68 -11.48 0.88
CA VAL A 117 -3.40 -11.50 0.14
C VAL A 117 -2.26 -11.09 1.07
N VAL A 118 -2.43 -10.00 1.82
CA VAL A 118 -1.40 -9.49 2.74
C VAL A 118 -1.12 -10.49 3.88
N ASP A 119 -2.14 -11.11 4.46
CA ASP A 119 -2.00 -12.12 5.52
C ASP A 119 -1.34 -13.41 5.00
N SER A 120 -1.67 -13.82 3.78
CA SER A 120 -1.09 -15.00 3.13
C SER A 120 0.37 -14.80 2.72
N GLU A 121 0.71 -13.64 2.14
CA GLU A 121 2.06 -13.35 1.67
C GLU A 121 2.98 -12.90 2.81
N GLY A 122 2.42 -12.29 3.85
CA GLY A 122 3.18 -11.80 5.00
C GLY A 122 4.06 -10.58 4.71
N VAL A 123 3.83 -9.88 3.60
CA VAL A 123 4.61 -8.71 3.17
C VAL A 123 3.69 -7.58 2.72
N LEU A 124 3.95 -6.36 3.21
CA LEU A 124 3.13 -5.18 2.91
C LEU A 124 3.52 -4.53 1.58
N LEU A 125 4.81 -4.41 1.34
CA LEU A 125 5.34 -3.76 0.15
C LEU A 125 5.67 -4.82 -0.90
N ARG A 126 5.33 -4.52 -2.14
CA ARG A 126 5.73 -5.32 -3.29
C ARG A 126 6.13 -4.39 -4.40
N HIS A 127 7.26 -4.68 -5.02
CA HIS A 127 7.65 -4.08 -6.28
C HIS A 127 8.45 -5.14 -7.03
N ASN A 128 7.84 -5.71 -8.06
CA ASN A 128 8.47 -6.70 -8.93
C ASN A 128 7.80 -6.64 -10.29
N GLU A 129 8.38 -7.32 -11.29
CA GLU A 129 7.95 -7.33 -12.70
C GLU A 129 6.46 -7.69 -12.96
N LEU A 130 5.68 -8.03 -11.95
CA LEU A 130 4.28 -8.44 -12.04
C LEU A 130 3.32 -7.50 -11.30
N GLU A 131 3.76 -6.85 -10.22
CA GLU A 131 2.89 -6.05 -9.34
C GLU A 131 3.70 -5.10 -8.44
N SER A 132 3.32 -3.81 -8.43
CA SER A 132 3.70 -2.88 -7.37
C SER A 132 2.50 -2.62 -6.45
N ARG A 133 2.77 -2.64 -5.16
CA ARG A 133 1.82 -2.47 -4.06
C ARG A 133 2.44 -1.64 -2.95
N ILE A 134 1.71 -0.62 -2.53
CA ILE A 134 2.06 0.24 -1.41
C ILE A 134 0.88 0.45 -0.48
N PHE A 135 1.19 0.62 0.81
CA PHE A 135 0.23 1.01 1.83
C PHE A 135 0.71 2.27 2.56
N PHE A 136 -0.23 3.15 2.86
CA PHE A 136 -0.09 4.16 3.89
C PHE A 136 -1.08 3.86 5.00
N VAL A 137 -0.67 4.10 6.24
CA VAL A 137 -1.47 3.86 7.44
C VAL A 137 -1.71 5.14 8.20
N ALA A 138 -2.90 5.26 8.77
CA ALA A 138 -3.19 6.23 9.82
C ALA A 138 -3.00 5.54 11.17
N CYS A 139 -2.22 6.15 12.07
CA CYS A 139 -1.87 5.60 13.37
C CYS A 139 -2.31 6.55 14.50
N ILE A 140 -2.84 5.98 15.59
CA ILE A 140 -3.12 6.68 16.85
C ILE A 140 -2.42 5.89 17.96
N ASN A 141 -1.45 6.50 18.65
CA ASN A 141 -0.61 5.81 19.66
C ASN A 141 -0.02 4.49 19.12
N ASP A 142 0.54 4.52 17.90
CA ASP A 142 1.09 3.36 17.16
C ASP A 142 0.07 2.30 16.71
N ASP A 143 -1.21 2.40 17.10
CA ASP A 143 -2.25 1.50 16.59
C ASP A 143 -2.69 1.93 15.19
N VAL A 144 -2.71 1.01 14.22
CA VAL A 144 -3.27 1.27 12.88
C VAL A 144 -4.80 1.41 12.97
N VAL A 145 -5.30 2.56 12.56
CA VAL A 145 -6.74 2.92 12.64
C VAL A 145 -7.40 3.12 11.28
N GLY A 146 -6.60 3.22 10.23
CA GLY A 146 -7.05 3.34 8.85
C GLY A 146 -5.89 3.10 7.90
N TRP A 147 -6.21 2.89 6.63
CA TRP A 147 -5.23 2.64 5.59
C TRP A 147 -5.71 3.18 4.24
N VAL A 148 -4.74 3.46 3.37
CA VAL A 148 -4.94 3.53 1.93
C VAL A 148 -3.93 2.60 1.27
N HIS A 149 -4.38 1.91 0.24
CA HIS A 149 -3.65 0.90 -0.50
C HIS A 149 -3.70 1.28 -1.97
N LEU A 150 -2.54 1.26 -2.63
CA LEU A 150 -2.46 1.36 -4.08
C LEU A 150 -1.83 0.11 -4.64
N LYS A 151 -2.45 -0.41 -5.69
CA LYS A 151 -1.98 -1.54 -6.47
C LYS A 151 -2.09 -1.22 -7.93
N HIS A 152 -1.08 -1.60 -8.70
CA HIS A 152 -1.17 -1.48 -10.16
C HIS A 152 -0.76 -2.78 -10.87
N PRO A 153 -1.39 -3.10 -12.00
CA PRO A 153 -0.95 -4.21 -12.86
C PRO A 153 0.24 -3.77 -13.72
N GLU A 154 1.32 -4.56 -13.75
CA GLU A 154 2.49 -4.28 -14.60
C GLU A 154 2.28 -4.68 -16.09
N VAL A 155 1.11 -4.35 -16.63
CA VAL A 155 0.89 -4.36 -18.09
C VAL A 155 1.28 -2.98 -18.60
N GLU A 156 2.27 -2.89 -19.49
CA GLU A 156 2.78 -1.62 -20.04
C GLU A 156 1.68 -0.66 -20.55
N LYS A 157 0.57 -1.22 -21.07
CA LYS A 157 -0.57 -0.42 -21.56
C LYS A 157 -1.46 0.17 -20.45
N LEU A 158 -1.30 -0.30 -19.22
CA LEU A 158 -2.04 0.09 -18.02
C LEU A 158 -1.11 0.67 -16.95
N SER A 159 0.16 0.91 -17.25
CA SER A 159 1.13 1.44 -16.27
C SER A 159 0.80 2.84 -15.75
N HIS A 160 -0.09 3.55 -16.45
CA HIS A 160 -0.59 4.86 -16.05
C HIS A 160 -1.79 4.80 -15.09
N THR A 161 -2.30 3.61 -14.77
CA THR A 161 -3.45 3.45 -13.87
C THR A 161 -3.10 2.70 -12.59
N ALA A 162 -3.77 3.01 -11.49
CA ALA A 162 -3.69 2.24 -10.25
C ALA A 162 -5.07 2.08 -9.59
N GLU A 163 -5.28 0.91 -8.99
CA GLU A 163 -6.39 0.66 -8.08
C GLU A 163 -6.06 1.27 -6.72
N LEU A 164 -6.97 2.08 -6.17
CA LEU A 164 -6.85 2.64 -4.83
C LEU A 164 -8.01 2.14 -3.96
N THR A 165 -7.69 1.45 -2.88
CA THR A 165 -8.65 1.08 -1.84
C THR A 165 -8.28 1.72 -0.52
N LEU A 166 -9.26 2.06 0.31
CA LEU A 166 -9.01 2.68 1.60
C LEU A 166 -10.09 2.30 2.62
N GLY A 167 -9.77 2.50 3.88
CA GLY A 167 -10.73 2.32 4.95
C GLY A 167 -10.27 2.90 6.28
N VAL A 168 -11.25 3.20 7.13
CA VAL A 168 -11.04 3.68 8.49
C VAL A 168 -11.95 2.89 9.42
N LEU A 169 -11.41 2.48 10.56
CA LEU A 169 -12.19 1.84 11.61
C LEU A 169 -13.38 2.71 12.01
N GLU A 170 -14.56 2.09 12.18
CA GLU A 170 -15.83 2.79 12.42
C GLU A 170 -15.73 3.84 13.54
N ARG A 171 -15.07 3.50 14.65
CA ARG A 171 -14.89 4.39 15.82
C ARG A 171 -14.07 5.65 15.56
N TYR A 172 -13.38 5.75 14.42
CA TYR A 172 -12.54 6.90 14.04
C TYR A 172 -13.03 7.58 12.74
N ARG A 173 -14.17 7.17 12.19
CA ARG A 173 -14.79 7.86 11.05
C ARG A 173 -15.32 9.22 11.48
N GLY A 174 -15.43 10.16 10.54
CA GLY A 174 -15.90 11.52 10.80
C GLY A 174 -14.84 12.50 11.32
N HIS A 175 -13.61 12.04 11.59
CA HIS A 175 -12.50 12.86 12.08
C HIS A 175 -11.52 13.29 10.96
N GLY A 176 -11.94 13.25 9.69
CA GLY A 176 -11.10 13.64 8.55
C GLY A 176 -9.97 12.66 8.17
N ILE A 177 -9.75 11.58 8.92
CA ILE A 177 -8.70 10.58 8.65
C ILE A 177 -8.79 10.01 7.23
N GLY A 178 -10.01 9.64 6.78
CA GLY A 178 -10.22 9.09 5.44
C GLY A 178 -9.82 10.08 4.34
N SER A 179 -10.14 11.36 4.50
CA SER A 179 -9.76 12.42 3.55
C SER A 179 -8.25 12.60 3.48
N GLN A 180 -7.55 12.57 4.62
CA GLN A 180 -6.09 12.69 4.65
C GLN A 180 -5.40 11.46 4.06
N LEU A 181 -5.94 10.26 4.31
CA LEU A 181 -5.45 9.03 3.67
C LEU A 181 -5.63 9.06 2.15
N LEU A 182 -6.82 9.46 1.67
CA LEU A 182 -7.09 9.59 0.24
C LEU A 182 -6.13 10.60 -0.40
N ALA A 183 -5.97 11.79 0.21
CA ALA A 183 -5.05 12.81 -0.28
C ALA A 183 -3.61 12.27 -0.38
N ARG A 184 -3.11 11.60 0.68
CA ARG A 184 -1.77 11.01 0.68
C ARG A 184 -1.59 9.98 -0.45
N GLY A 185 -2.57 9.11 -0.67
CA GLY A 185 -2.55 8.11 -1.74
C GLY A 185 -2.55 8.75 -3.14
N THR A 186 -3.41 9.73 -3.36
CA THR A 186 -3.53 10.48 -4.61
C THR A 186 -2.26 11.27 -4.93
N GLU A 187 -1.69 11.97 -3.95
CA GLU A 187 -0.44 12.73 -4.11
C GLU A 187 0.75 11.82 -4.42
N TRP A 188 0.84 10.68 -3.74
CA TRP A 188 1.86 9.69 -4.03
C TRP A 188 1.70 9.15 -5.45
N ALA A 189 0.47 8.81 -5.87
CA ALA A 189 0.23 8.32 -7.22
C ALA A 189 0.62 9.33 -8.30
N ALA A 190 0.19 10.58 -8.17
CA ALA A 190 0.54 11.64 -9.12
C ALA A 190 2.06 11.87 -9.18
N SER A 191 2.74 11.82 -8.03
CA SER A 191 4.19 11.97 -7.95
C SER A 191 4.97 10.82 -8.59
N ASN A 192 4.34 9.64 -8.70
CA ASN A 192 4.90 8.45 -9.34
C ASN A 192 4.45 8.29 -10.81
N GLY A 193 3.80 9.29 -11.39
CA GLY A 193 3.45 9.33 -12.81
C GLY A 193 2.20 8.52 -13.19
N TYR A 194 1.39 8.12 -12.21
CA TYR A 194 0.05 7.63 -12.50
C TYR A 194 -0.81 8.80 -13.03
N GLU A 195 -1.65 8.50 -14.01
CA GLU A 195 -2.54 9.46 -14.66
C GLU A 195 -4.00 9.26 -14.21
N LYS A 196 -4.35 8.05 -13.73
CA LYS A 196 -5.71 7.69 -13.32
C LYS A 196 -5.73 6.75 -12.13
N LEU A 197 -6.64 6.99 -11.19
CA LEU A 197 -6.98 6.04 -10.12
C LEU A 197 -8.38 5.48 -10.32
N TYR A 198 -8.59 4.25 -9.88
CA TYR A 198 -9.91 3.61 -9.90
C TYR A 198 -10.16 2.76 -8.64
N ASN A 199 -11.43 2.50 -8.34
CA ASN A 199 -11.88 1.67 -7.21
C ASN A 199 -13.20 0.99 -7.60
N SER A 200 -13.42 -0.22 -7.11
CA SER A 200 -14.68 -0.96 -7.23
C SER A 200 -15.38 -1.00 -5.87
N VAL A 201 -16.62 -0.52 -5.83
CA VAL A 201 -17.39 -0.40 -4.59
C VAL A 201 -18.74 -1.10 -4.75
N PRO A 202 -19.13 -2.02 -3.84
CA PRO A 202 -20.47 -2.57 -3.82
C PRO A 202 -21.52 -1.48 -3.63
N SER A 203 -22.63 -1.55 -4.36
CA SER A 203 -23.70 -0.55 -4.26
C SER A 203 -24.38 -0.48 -2.88
N THR A 204 -24.17 -1.46 -2.01
CA THR A 204 -24.60 -1.43 -0.60
C THR A 204 -23.75 -0.50 0.26
N ASN A 205 -22.52 -0.17 -0.16
CA ASN A 205 -21.61 0.71 0.55
C ASN A 205 -21.76 2.17 0.09
N GLY A 206 -22.97 2.72 0.29
CA GLY A 206 -23.30 4.11 -0.08
C GLY A 206 -22.38 5.14 0.58
N ASP A 207 -21.94 4.90 1.82
CA ASP A 207 -21.01 5.79 2.53
C ASP A 207 -19.67 5.94 1.79
N ALA A 208 -19.13 4.86 1.22
CA ALA A 208 -17.89 4.92 0.45
C ALA A 208 -18.07 5.61 -0.91
N ILE A 209 -19.20 5.39 -1.58
CA ILE A 209 -19.53 6.05 -2.85
C ILE A 209 -19.66 7.56 -2.61
N ASP A 210 -20.49 7.97 -1.65
CA ASP A 210 -20.68 9.39 -1.28
C ASP A 210 -19.36 10.05 -0.85
N PHE A 211 -18.52 9.31 -0.12
CA PHE A 211 -17.20 9.78 0.27
C PHE A 211 -16.30 10.04 -0.94
N LEU A 212 -16.21 9.10 -1.89
CA LEU A 212 -15.37 9.24 -3.09
C LEU A 212 -15.91 10.36 -4.00
N GLU A 213 -17.23 10.44 -4.23
CA GLU A 213 -17.87 11.53 -4.97
C GLU A 213 -17.56 12.89 -4.34
N GLY A 214 -17.62 12.98 -3.01
CA GLY A 214 -17.26 14.17 -2.24
C GLY A 214 -15.80 14.61 -2.40
N HIS A 215 -14.92 13.70 -2.84
CA HIS A 215 -13.51 13.97 -3.15
C HIS A 215 -13.22 14.01 -4.65
N GLY A 216 -14.26 14.21 -5.49
CA GLY A 216 -14.11 14.45 -6.92
C GLY A 216 -13.93 13.20 -7.77
N TRP A 217 -14.25 12.02 -7.24
CA TRP A 217 -14.34 10.81 -8.04
C TRP A 217 -15.67 10.74 -8.78
N ASP A 218 -15.66 10.19 -9.98
CA ASP A 218 -16.83 9.98 -10.82
C ASP A 218 -17.15 8.49 -10.97
N THR A 219 -18.42 8.13 -11.17
CA THR A 219 -18.80 6.75 -11.54
C THR A 219 -18.49 6.51 -13.01
N GLU A 220 -17.54 5.60 -13.30
CA GLU A 220 -17.16 5.18 -14.65
C GLU A 220 -18.15 4.15 -15.21
N ALA A 221 -18.56 3.18 -14.38
CA ALA A 221 -19.47 2.11 -14.78
C ALA A 221 -20.24 1.51 -13.59
N VAL A 222 -21.38 0.89 -13.89
CA VAL A 222 -22.12 0.04 -12.94
C VAL A 222 -22.32 -1.34 -13.56
N ARG A 223 -21.99 -2.39 -12.82
CA ARG A 223 -22.18 -3.79 -13.23
C ARG A 223 -23.24 -4.43 -12.35
N GLU A 224 -24.38 -4.73 -12.95
CA GLU A 224 -25.54 -5.30 -12.26
C GLU A 224 -25.25 -6.69 -11.68
N ASP A 225 -25.75 -6.96 -10.46
CA ASP A 225 -25.63 -8.24 -9.75
C ASP A 225 -24.19 -8.80 -9.72
N HIS A 226 -23.19 -7.92 -9.62
CA HIS A 226 -21.78 -8.30 -9.70
C HIS A 226 -21.31 -9.08 -8.47
N TYR A 227 -21.68 -8.60 -7.28
CA TYR A 227 -21.34 -9.22 -6.00
C TYR A 227 -22.50 -10.07 -5.49
N LYS A 228 -22.15 -11.16 -4.78
CA LYS A 228 -23.12 -12.07 -4.17
C LYS A 228 -22.79 -12.27 -2.69
N PHE A 229 -23.72 -11.85 -1.83
CA PHE A 229 -23.62 -11.97 -0.38
C PHE A 229 -24.70 -12.94 0.12
N GLY A 230 -24.33 -14.21 0.30
CA GLY A 230 -25.30 -15.26 0.63
C GLY A 230 -26.30 -15.48 -0.51
N ASP A 231 -27.56 -15.10 -0.29
CA ASP A 231 -28.64 -15.17 -1.30
C ASP A 231 -28.96 -13.80 -1.95
N GLU A 232 -28.32 -12.73 -1.49
CA GLU A 232 -28.52 -11.36 -1.97
C GLU A 232 -27.42 -10.98 -2.97
N TYR A 233 -27.77 -10.07 -3.89
CA TYR A 233 -26.88 -9.56 -4.93
C TYR A 233 -26.74 -8.04 -4.78
N ALA A 234 -25.56 -7.53 -5.10
CA ALA A 234 -25.27 -6.11 -5.16
C ALA A 234 -24.52 -5.77 -6.45
N ASP A 235 -24.76 -4.56 -6.95
CA ASP A 235 -24.07 -4.05 -8.12
C ASP A 235 -22.64 -3.65 -7.75
N GLU A 236 -21.72 -3.72 -8.71
CA GLU A 236 -20.40 -3.10 -8.60
C GLU A 236 -20.46 -1.70 -9.21
N VAL A 237 -20.16 -0.69 -8.40
CA VAL A 237 -20.00 0.70 -8.80
C VAL A 237 -18.50 0.95 -8.98
N MET A 238 -18.08 1.07 -10.24
CA MET A 238 -16.70 1.37 -10.60
C MET A 238 -16.54 2.90 -10.63
N MET A 239 -15.61 3.41 -9.83
CA MET A 239 -15.34 4.84 -9.71
C MET A 239 -13.91 5.16 -10.12
N GLU A 240 -13.69 6.37 -10.62
CA GLU A 240 -12.40 6.85 -11.10
C GLU A 240 -12.11 8.31 -10.72
N ILE A 241 -10.84 8.68 -10.81
CA ILE A 241 -10.37 10.07 -10.83
C ILE A 241 -9.11 10.20 -11.71
N ASP A 242 -9.04 11.27 -12.49
CA ASP A 242 -7.82 11.67 -13.23
C ASP A 242 -6.89 12.50 -12.32
N LEU A 243 -5.57 12.29 -12.41
CA LEU A 243 -4.55 12.92 -11.55
C LEU A 243 -3.88 14.18 -12.14
#